data_AF-A0AAW1TKI8-F1
#
_entry.id   AF-A0AAW1TKI8-F1
#
_cell.length_a   1.000
_cell.length_b   1.000
_cell.length_c   1.000
_cell.angle_alpha   90.00
_cell.angle_beta   90.00
_cell.angle_gamma   90.00
#
_symmetry.space_group_name_H-M   'P 1'
#
loop_
_entity.id
_entity.type
_entity.pdbx_description
1 polymer ?
#
loop_
_entity_poly.entity_id
_entity_poly.type
_entity_poly.pdbx_seq_one_letter_code
_entity_poly.pdbx_strand_id
1 'polypeptide(L)'
;MDLIQQVKNFEATKEHVCCRKVPFAAESCSVLQHKAALQALSNQKQPSYASTLRLVNHRCTKFPLQPPSNMHLAPGYIRNEMGGFFTS
;
A
#
# COMPACT_ATOMS: atom_id res chain seq x y z
N MET A 1 -4.75 25.74 22.11
CA MET A 1 -5.04 25.10 20.81
C MET A 1 -4.17 25.83 19.81
N ASP A 2 -3.15 25.16 19.28
CA ASP A 2 -2.06 25.83 18.58
C ASP A 2 -2.42 26.08 17.11
N LEU A 3 -1.91 27.19 16.54
CA LEU A 3 -2.14 27.55 15.14
C LEU A 3 -1.77 26.41 14.18
N ILE A 4 -0.67 25.71 14.47
CA ILE A 4 -0.21 24.55 13.70
C ILE A 4 -1.27 23.45 13.66
N GLN A 5 -1.95 23.20 14.77
CA GLN A 5 -2.97 22.17 14.85
C GLN A 5 -4.25 22.59 14.13
N GLN A 6 -4.60 23.88 14.14
CA GLN A 6 -5.73 24.40 13.37
C GLN A 6 -5.52 24.24 11.87
N VAL A 7 -4.32 24.55 11.35
CA VAL A 7 -3.99 24.37 9.93
C VAL A 7 -4.05 22.89 9.53
N LYS A 8 -3.44 22.00 10.33
CA LYS A 8 -3.50 20.54 10.09
C LYS A 8 -4.94 20.02 10.02
N ASN A 9 -5.80 20.48 10.92
CA ASN A 9 -7.20 20.08 10.94
C ASN A 9 -7.95 20.57 9.70
N PHE A 10 -7.68 21.80 9.24
CA PHE A 10 -8.28 22.35 8.03
C PHE A 10 -7.84 21.61 6.75
N GLU A 11 -6.56 21.26 6.62
CA GLU A 11 -6.08 20.48 5.48
C GLU A 11 -6.67 19.07 5.47
N ALA A 12 -6.72 18.41 6.63
CA ALA A 12 -7.33 17.08 6.76
C ALA A 12 -8.81 17.08 6.37
N THR A 13 -9.60 18.07 6.80
CA THR A 13 -11.02 18.15 6.42
C THR A 13 -11.18 18.39 4.92
N LYS A 14 -10.35 19.24 4.32
CA LYS A 14 -10.34 19.46 2.87
C LYS A 14 -10.04 18.17 2.09
N GLU A 15 -9.05 17.40 2.51
CA GLU A 15 -8.74 16.10 1.89
C GLU A 15 -9.90 15.11 2.03
N HIS A 16 -10.52 15.02 3.21
CA HIS A 16 -11.63 14.09 3.46
C HIS A 16 -12.89 14.41 2.65
N VAL A 17 -13.20 15.69 2.43
CA VAL A 17 -14.39 16.12 1.69
C VAL A 17 -14.18 16.04 0.18
N CYS A 18 -13.00 16.43 -0.33
CA CYS A 18 -12.78 16.59 -1.76
C CYS A 18 -12.30 15.31 -2.48
N CYS A 19 -11.69 14.35 -1.79
CA CYS A 19 -11.04 13.23 -2.45
C CYS A 19 -11.99 12.04 -2.64
N ARG A 20 -12.41 11.78 -3.89
CA ARG A 20 -12.79 10.41 -4.30
C ARG A 20 -11.61 9.49 -3.95
N LYS A 21 -11.86 8.40 -3.21
CA LYS A 21 -10.81 7.46 -2.81
C LYS A 21 -10.14 6.88 -4.06
N VAL A 22 -8.97 7.40 -4.40
CA VAL A 22 -8.15 6.86 -5.48
C VAL A 22 -7.52 5.56 -4.98
N PRO A 23 -7.60 4.45 -5.73
CA PRO A 23 -7.11 3.14 -5.27
C PRO A 23 -5.58 3.06 -5.15
N PHE A 24 -4.85 4.03 -5.70
CA PHE A 24 -3.39 4.09 -5.68
C PHE A 24 -2.91 5.48 -5.21
N ALA A 25 -1.69 5.51 -4.67
CA ALA A 25 -1.06 6.73 -4.17
C ALA A 25 -0.35 7.52 -5.28
N ALA A 26 0.30 6.80 -6.19
CA ALA A 26 1.06 7.38 -7.30
C ALA A 26 1.17 6.38 -8.45
N GLU A 27 1.34 6.90 -9.67
CA GLU A 27 1.67 6.13 -10.86
C GLU A 27 2.79 6.81 -11.65
N SER A 28 3.67 6.02 -12.28
CA SER A 28 4.80 6.57 -13.05
C SER A 28 4.39 7.11 -14.42
N CYS A 29 3.36 6.52 -15.04
CA CYS A 29 2.80 6.93 -16.31
C CYS A 29 1.32 6.55 -16.40
N SER A 30 0.58 7.22 -17.29
CA SER A 30 -0.84 6.94 -17.47
C SER A 30 -1.08 5.58 -18.13
N VAL A 31 -2.27 5.01 -17.90
CA VAL A 31 -2.71 3.75 -18.53
C VAL A 31 -2.63 3.83 -20.06
N LEU A 32 -3.03 4.97 -20.64
CA LEU A 32 -3.09 5.16 -22.09
C LEU A 32 -1.70 5.11 -22.73
N GLN A 33 -0.72 5.78 -22.12
CA GLN A 33 0.66 5.79 -22.62
C GLN A 33 1.27 4.39 -22.56
N HIS A 34 1.09 3.69 -21.44
CA HIS A 34 1.56 2.32 -21.29
C HIS A 34 0.93 1.37 -22.32
N LYS A 35 -0.38 1.46 -22.55
CA LYS A 35 -1.07 0.67 -23.59
C LYS A 35 -0.54 0.97 -24.99
N ALA A 36 -0.28 2.23 -25.31
CA ALA A 36 0.28 2.61 -26.61
C ALA A 36 1.68 2.02 -26.82
N ALA A 37 2.54 2.05 -25.80
CA ALA A 37 3.87 1.44 -25.86
C ALA A 37 3.79 -0.09 -26.03
N LEU A 38 2.88 -0.77 -25.32
CA LEU A 38 2.65 -2.21 -25.49
C LEU A 38 2.13 -2.56 -26.88
N GLN A 39 1.24 -1.74 -27.45
CA GLN A 39 0.75 -1.94 -28.82
C GLN A 39 1.85 -1.73 -29.85
N ALA A 40 2.75 -0.77 -29.63
CA ALA A 40 3.91 -0.59 -30.50
C ALA A 40 4.84 -1.82 -30.45
N LEU A 41 5.07 -2.36 -29.26
CA LEU A 41 5.87 -3.57 -29.07
C LEU A 41 5.25 -4.79 -29.74
N SER A 42 3.93 -5.00 -29.62
CA SER A 42 3.23 -6.10 -30.28
C SER A 42 3.25 -5.99 -31.81
N ASN A 43 3.26 -4.76 -32.34
CA ASN A 43 3.44 -4.47 -33.76
C ASN A 43 4.90 -4.58 -34.23
N GLN A 44 5.79 -5.21 -33.45
CA GLN A 44 7.22 -5.38 -33.74
C GLN A 44 8.01 -4.06 -33.90
N LYS A 45 7.46 -2.94 -33.43
CA LYS A 45 8.25 -1.72 -33.26
C LYS A 45 9.16 -1.89 -32.03
N GLN A 46 10.23 -1.11 -31.95
CA GLN A 46 11.18 -1.15 -30.83
C GLN A 46 11.00 0.07 -29.92
N PRO A 47 9.94 0.13 -29.09
CA PRO A 47 9.85 1.16 -28.05
C PRO A 47 10.93 0.96 -26.99
N SER A 48 11.30 2.02 -26.28
CA SER A 48 12.29 1.92 -25.21
C SER A 48 11.72 1.08 -24.05
N TYR A 49 12.59 0.31 -23.37
CA TYR A 49 12.19 -0.50 -22.22
C TYR A 49 11.44 0.30 -21.16
N ALA A 50 11.94 1.50 -20.83
CA ALA A 50 11.31 2.41 -19.86
C ALA A 50 9.86 2.79 -20.24
N SER A 51 9.55 2.92 -21.53
CA SER A 51 8.19 3.24 -21.98
C SER A 51 7.21 2.07 -21.88
N THR A 52 7.73 0.85 -21.85
CA THR A 52 6.89 -0.37 -21.72
C THR A 52 6.56 -0.68 -20.26
N LEU A 53 7.37 -0.20 -19.31
CA LEU A 53 7.13 -0.41 -17.88
C LEU A 53 6.13 0.61 -17.32
N ARG A 54 5.29 0.16 -16.39
CA ARG A 54 4.42 1.03 -15.60
C ARG A 54 4.48 0.60 -14.13
N LEU A 55 4.79 1.56 -13.25
CA LEU A 55 4.83 1.37 -11.81
C LEU A 55 3.62 2.03 -11.18
N VAL A 56 2.93 1.30 -10.30
CA VAL A 56 1.80 1.79 -9.52
C VAL A 56 2.09 1.55 -8.05
N ASN A 57 2.11 2.62 -7.27
CA ASN A 57 2.42 2.57 -5.85
C ASN A 57 1.12 2.73 -5.04
N HIS A 58 0.85 1.79 -4.15
CA HIS A 58 -0.31 1.83 -3.26
C HIS A 58 0.06 2.35 -1.87
N ARG A 59 -0.92 2.92 -1.16
CA ARG A 59 -0.76 3.26 0.26
C ARG A 59 -0.83 1.96 1.07
N CYS A 60 0.31 1.35 1.34
CA CYS A 60 0.45 0.17 2.18
C CYS A 60 0.62 0.56 3.66
N THR A 61 1.02 -0.40 4.50
CA THR A 61 1.33 -0.15 5.91
C THR A 61 2.51 0.81 6.04
N LYS A 62 2.42 1.73 7.02
CA LYS A 62 3.53 2.63 7.37
C LYS A 62 4.64 1.92 8.16
N PHE A 63 4.29 0.78 8.78
CA PHE A 63 5.23 0.00 9.56
C PHE A 63 6.24 -0.69 8.63
N PRO A 64 7.53 -0.68 8.98
CA PRO A 64 8.52 -1.44 8.26
C PRO A 64 8.19 -2.93 8.34
N LEU A 65 8.65 -3.70 7.34
CA LEU A 65 8.50 -5.15 7.36
C LEU A 65 9.29 -5.71 8.54
N GLN A 66 8.57 -6.26 9.52
CA GLN A 66 9.13 -7.00 10.64
C GLN A 66 8.87 -8.49 10.43
N PRO A 67 9.76 -9.38 10.91
CA PRO A 67 9.43 -10.79 10.96
C PRO A 67 8.15 -10.99 11.78
N PRO A 68 7.29 -11.96 11.42
CA PRO A 68 6.07 -12.20 12.17
C PRO A 68 6.41 -12.51 13.63
N SER A 69 5.71 -11.85 14.56
CA SER A 69 5.82 -12.20 15.97
C SER A 69 5.06 -13.49 16.23
N ASN A 70 5.74 -14.47 16.82
CA ASN A 70 5.07 -15.67 17.32
C ASN A 70 4.25 -15.28 18.55
N MET A 71 2.95 -15.15 18.38
CA MET A 71 2.02 -14.77 19.46
C MET A 71 1.90 -15.85 20.54
N HIS A 72 2.23 -17.11 20.21
CA HIS A 72 2.15 -18.22 21.13
C HIS A 72 3.45 -19.02 21.15
N LEU A 73 3.83 -19.43 22.35
CA LEU A 73 4.85 -20.45 22.55
C LEU A 73 4.32 -21.80 22.07
N ALA A 74 5.24 -22.72 21.75
CA ALA A 74 4.86 -24.06 21.35
C ALA A 74 3.99 -24.70 22.46
N PRO A 75 2.91 -25.40 22.09
CA PRO A 75 1.90 -25.84 23.03
C PRO A 75 2.48 -26.78 24.10
N GLY A 76 3.58 -27.50 23.86
CA GLY A 76 4.21 -28.34 24.89
C GLY A 76 4.77 -27.58 26.10
N TYR A 77 5.05 -26.28 25.97
CA TYR A 77 5.71 -25.48 27.00
C TYR A 77 4.74 -24.70 27.91
N ILE A 78 3.51 -24.47 27.46
CA ILE A 78 2.55 -23.64 28.21
C ILE A 78 1.12 -24.18 28.05
N ARG A 79 0.37 -24.14 29.16
CA ARG A 79 -1.04 -24.52 29.28
C ARG A 79 -1.79 -23.41 29.99
N ASN A 80 -3.07 -23.26 29.71
CA ASN A 80 -3.93 -22.39 30.51
C ASN A 80 -4.19 -23.02 31.89
N GLU A 81 -4.84 -22.28 32.79
CA GLU A 81 -5.11 -22.72 34.17
C GLU A 81 -5.91 -24.03 34.26
N MET A 82 -6.69 -24.33 33.22
CA MET A 82 -7.50 -25.55 33.11
C MET A 82 -6.78 -26.70 32.37
N GLY A 83 -5.51 -26.54 32.00
CA GLY A 83 -4.74 -27.56 31.29
C GLY A 83 -4.99 -27.64 29.78
N GLY A 84 -5.60 -26.62 29.18
CA GLY A 84 -5.83 -26.47 27.74
C GLY A 84 -4.76 -25.67 26.99
N PHE A 85 -4.83 -25.67 25.67
CA PHE A 85 -3.98 -24.82 24.81
C PHE A 85 -4.48 -23.37 24.80
N PHE A 86 -3.58 -22.41 24.60
CA PHE A 86 -3.97 -21.03 24.33
C PHE A 86 -4.43 -20.93 22.87
N THR A 87 -5.70 -20.62 22.69
CA THR A 87 -6.32 -20.31 21.39
C THR A 87 -6.72 -18.84 21.40
N SER A 88 -6.52 -18.17 20.27
CA SER A 88 -6.92 -16.78 20.01
C SER A 88 -8.32 -16.43 20.49
#